data_AF-A0A1S4D275-F1
#
_entry.id   AF-A0A1S4D275-F1
#
_cell.length_a   1.000
_cell.length_b   1.000
_cell.length_c   1.000
_cell.angle_alpha   90.00
_cell.angle_beta   90.00
_cell.angle_gamma   90.00
#
_symmetry.space_group_name_H-M   'P 1'
#
loop_
_entity.id
_entity.type
_entity.pdbx_description
1 polymer ?
#
loop_
_entity_poly.entity_id
_entity_poly.type
_entity_poly.pdbx_seq_one_letter_code
_entity_poly.pdbx_strand_id
1 'polypeptide(L)'
;MKNYTIYAVSITIRIVLGFMLLALIWQFDFPPFMVLIIAILNDGTIMTISKDRVKPSPLPDSWKLAEIFTTGVVLGGYLAMMTVIFFWAAYKTNFFPRVFGVSTLEKTATDDFRKLASAIYLQVSTISQALIFVTRSRSWSFMERPGLLLVVAFLIAQLVATLIAVYANWSFAAIEGIGWGWAGVIWLYNIVFYIPLDLVKFFIRYALSGKAWDLVIEQRIAFTRKKDFGKEQRELQWAHAQRTLHGLQVPDPKIFSETTNFNELNQLAEEAKRRAEIARLRELHTLKGHVESVVKLKGLDIETIQQAYTV
;
A
#
# COMPACT_ATOMS: atom_id res chain seq x y z
N MET A 1 2.12 -16.22 -4.16
CA MET A 1 1.18 -16.63 -3.09
C MET A 1 0.69 -15.45 -2.24
N LYS A 2 1.54 -14.69 -1.52
CA LYS A 2 1.08 -13.58 -0.64
C LYS A 2 0.12 -12.60 -1.34
N ASN A 3 0.48 -12.07 -2.51
CA ASN A 3 -0.35 -11.11 -3.26
C ASN A 3 -1.73 -11.67 -3.62
N TYR A 4 -1.79 -12.96 -3.97
CA TYR A 4 -3.04 -13.66 -4.24
C TYR A 4 -3.90 -13.79 -2.99
N THR A 5 -3.30 -14.15 -1.85
CA THR A 5 -4.02 -14.22 -0.57
C THR A 5 -4.58 -12.86 -0.16
N ILE A 6 -3.81 -11.78 -0.30
CA ILE A 6 -4.29 -10.40 -0.02
C ILE A 6 -5.51 -10.07 -0.89
N TYR A 7 -5.43 -10.39 -2.18
CA TYR A 7 -6.53 -10.17 -3.12
C TYR A 7 -7.78 -10.97 -2.75
N ALA A 8 -7.64 -12.27 -2.48
CA ALA A 8 -8.75 -13.14 -2.13
C ALA A 8 -9.44 -12.66 -0.83
N VAL A 9 -8.67 -12.34 0.20
CA VAL A 9 -9.19 -11.79 1.47
C VAL A 9 -9.87 -10.44 1.24
N SER A 10 -9.30 -9.58 0.39
CA SER A 10 -9.87 -8.26 0.14
C SER A 10 -11.22 -8.34 -0.60
N ILE A 11 -11.36 -9.24 -1.59
CA ILE A 11 -12.64 -9.44 -2.28
C ILE A 11 -13.70 -10.02 -1.36
N THR A 12 -13.36 -11.00 -0.51
CA THR A 12 -14.36 -11.59 0.40
C THR A 12 -14.86 -10.54 1.38
N ILE A 13 -13.96 -9.78 2.02
CA ILE A 13 -14.33 -8.68 2.91
C ILE A 13 -15.17 -7.64 2.20
N ARG A 14 -14.80 -7.28 0.97
CA ARG A 14 -15.56 -6.32 0.17
C ARG A 14 -16.99 -6.78 -0.10
N ILE A 15 -17.16 -8.00 -0.63
CA ILE A 15 -18.48 -8.53 -1.01
C ILE A 15 -19.37 -8.64 0.24
N VAL A 16 -18.82 -9.22 1.32
CA VAL A 16 -19.55 -9.39 2.58
C VAL A 16 -19.91 -8.04 3.19
N LEU A 17 -18.94 -7.17 3.46
CA LEU A 17 -19.22 -5.88 4.10
C LEU A 17 -20.02 -4.95 3.19
N GLY A 18 -19.72 -4.90 1.89
CA GLY A 18 -20.37 -4.01 0.95
C GLY A 18 -21.86 -4.30 0.84
N PHE A 19 -22.24 -5.54 0.49
CA PHE A 19 -23.65 -5.88 0.33
C PHE A 19 -24.39 -5.94 1.67
N MET A 20 -23.74 -6.36 2.76
CA MET A 20 -24.32 -6.29 4.09
C MET A 20 -24.67 -4.84 4.48
N LEU A 21 -23.78 -3.87 4.24
CA LEU A 21 -24.05 -2.46 4.55
C LEU A 21 -25.19 -1.89 3.69
N LEU A 22 -25.27 -2.27 2.41
CA LEU A 22 -26.39 -1.85 1.55
C LEU A 22 -27.73 -2.40 2.04
N ALA A 23 -27.77 -3.68 2.44
CA ALA A 23 -28.95 -4.31 3.00
C ALA A 23 -29.35 -3.69 4.36
N LEU A 24 -28.39 -3.44 5.25
CA LEU A 24 -28.69 -2.90 6.58
C LEU A 24 -29.17 -1.43 6.55
N ILE A 25 -28.55 -0.59 5.72
CA ILE A 25 -28.83 0.86 5.72
C ILE A 25 -30.03 1.20 4.81
N TRP A 26 -30.14 0.56 3.64
CA TRP A 26 -31.14 0.90 2.63
C TRP A 26 -32.11 -0.24 2.30
N GLN A 27 -32.04 -1.40 2.96
CA GLN A 27 -32.84 -2.59 2.64
C GLN A 27 -32.76 -2.96 1.16
N PHE A 28 -31.57 -2.75 0.58
CA PHE A 28 -31.30 -3.05 -0.82
C PHE A 28 -30.78 -4.48 -0.96
N ASP A 29 -31.63 -5.35 -1.51
CA ASP A 29 -31.27 -6.74 -1.77
C ASP A 29 -30.63 -6.88 -3.15
N PHE A 30 -29.31 -7.04 -3.17
CA PHE A 30 -28.58 -7.23 -4.41
C PHE A 30 -28.79 -8.64 -4.98
N PRO A 31 -29.09 -8.80 -6.29
CA PRO A 31 -29.35 -10.12 -6.88
C PRO A 31 -28.19 -11.11 -6.71
N PRO A 32 -28.38 -12.27 -6.05
CA PRO A 32 -27.31 -13.25 -5.83
C PRO A 32 -26.69 -13.77 -7.15
N PHE A 33 -27.48 -13.85 -8.21
CA PHE A 33 -27.00 -14.27 -9.53
C PHE A 33 -25.92 -13.34 -10.10
N MET A 34 -25.99 -12.04 -9.79
CA MET A 34 -24.92 -11.12 -10.21
C MET A 34 -23.65 -11.29 -9.40
N VAL A 35 -23.76 -11.62 -8.11
CA VAL A 35 -22.60 -11.98 -7.30
C VAL A 35 -21.92 -13.22 -7.88
N LEU A 36 -22.71 -14.20 -8.35
CA LEU A 36 -22.18 -15.38 -9.05
C LEU A 36 -21.43 -15.00 -10.33
N ILE A 37 -21.99 -14.11 -11.16
CA ILE A 37 -21.29 -13.65 -12.38
C ILE A 37 -19.98 -12.93 -12.03
N ILE A 38 -19.99 -12.08 -11.00
CA ILE A 38 -18.77 -11.42 -10.50
C ILE A 38 -17.74 -12.47 -10.09
N ALA A 39 -18.16 -13.49 -9.34
CA ALA A 39 -17.26 -14.57 -8.89
C ALA A 39 -16.65 -15.33 -10.08
N ILE A 40 -17.45 -15.72 -11.07
CA ILE A 40 -16.98 -16.44 -12.26
C ILE A 40 -15.99 -15.59 -13.08
N LEU A 41 -16.31 -14.32 -13.32
CA LEU A 41 -15.42 -13.42 -14.06
C LEU A 41 -14.12 -13.18 -13.31
N ASN A 42 -14.18 -13.02 -11.99
CA ASN A 42 -13.00 -12.86 -11.15
C ASN A 42 -12.15 -14.13 -11.17
N ASP A 43 -12.72 -15.31 -10.97
CA ASP A 43 -11.98 -16.59 -10.97
C ASP A 43 -11.32 -16.88 -12.32
N GLY A 44 -12.02 -16.60 -13.42
CA GLY A 44 -11.46 -16.72 -14.77
C GLY A 44 -10.22 -15.85 -14.97
N THR A 45 -10.24 -14.61 -14.50
CA THR A 45 -9.08 -13.70 -14.59
C THR A 45 -7.96 -14.07 -13.60
N ILE A 46 -8.30 -14.57 -12.41
CA ILE A 46 -7.34 -15.00 -11.38
C ILE A 46 -6.45 -16.13 -11.89
N MET A 47 -6.95 -17.03 -12.73
CA MET A 47 -6.14 -18.12 -13.30
C MET A 47 -4.88 -17.59 -14.01
N THR A 48 -4.95 -16.39 -14.60
CA THR A 48 -3.81 -15.75 -15.28
C THR A 48 -2.71 -15.26 -14.33
N ILE A 49 -3.02 -15.04 -13.04
CA ILE A 49 -2.04 -14.64 -12.01
C ILE A 49 -0.98 -15.73 -11.81
N SER A 50 -1.33 -17.01 -12.02
CA SER A 50 -0.36 -18.11 -11.94
C SER A 50 0.78 -18.02 -12.96
N LYS A 51 0.52 -17.40 -14.13
CA LYS A 51 1.48 -17.24 -15.22
C LYS A 51 2.18 -15.89 -15.21
N ASP A 52 1.92 -15.10 -14.19
CA ASP A 52 2.34 -13.72 -14.15
C ASP A 52 3.74 -13.54 -13.53
N ARG A 53 4.52 -12.61 -14.08
CA ARG A 53 5.91 -12.36 -13.70
C ARG A 53 6.00 -11.19 -12.70
N VAL A 54 5.96 -11.51 -11.41
CA VAL A 54 6.18 -10.53 -10.33
C VAL A 54 7.65 -10.43 -9.94
N LYS A 55 8.09 -9.23 -9.52
CA LYS A 55 9.47 -9.02 -9.03
C LYS A 55 9.66 -9.76 -7.69
N PRO A 56 10.75 -10.56 -7.54
CA PRO A 56 11.03 -11.25 -6.29
C PRO A 56 11.37 -10.25 -5.17
N SER A 57 11.17 -10.71 -3.92
CA SER A 57 11.61 -9.94 -2.75
C SER A 57 13.14 -9.88 -2.68
N PRO A 58 13.75 -8.72 -2.41
CA PRO A 58 15.20 -8.63 -2.23
C PRO A 58 15.68 -9.21 -0.89
N LEU A 59 14.77 -9.41 0.05
CA LEU A 59 15.01 -9.96 1.38
C LEU A 59 14.21 -11.25 1.57
N PRO A 60 14.70 -12.20 2.39
CA PRO A 60 13.96 -13.40 2.74
C PRO A 60 12.63 -12.99 3.35
N ASP A 61 11.54 -13.44 2.73
CA ASP A 61 10.19 -13.07 3.11
C ASP A 61 9.57 -14.19 3.95
N SER A 62 9.17 -13.89 5.18
CA SER A 62 8.42 -14.82 6.01
C SER A 62 6.92 -14.67 5.76
N TRP A 63 6.19 -15.78 5.82
CA TRP A 63 4.74 -15.79 5.59
C TRP A 63 4.00 -15.25 6.82
N LYS A 64 4.01 -13.94 7.00
CA LYS A 64 3.28 -13.24 8.06
C LYS A 64 1.80 -13.14 7.71
N LEU A 65 1.00 -14.11 8.15
CA LEU A 65 -0.44 -14.14 7.90
C LEU A 65 -1.15 -12.89 8.41
N ALA A 66 -0.80 -12.42 9.61
CA ALA A 66 -1.40 -11.20 10.18
C ALA A 66 -1.26 -9.99 9.23
N GLU A 67 -0.07 -9.79 8.65
CA GLU A 67 0.18 -8.68 7.71
C GLU A 67 -0.68 -8.79 6.44
N ILE A 68 -0.80 -10.01 5.91
CA ILE A 68 -1.60 -10.33 4.71
C ILE A 68 -3.09 -10.07 4.99
N PHE A 69 -3.60 -10.56 6.12
CA PHE A 69 -5.00 -10.39 6.51
C PHE A 69 -5.33 -8.93 6.80
N THR A 70 -4.50 -8.22 7.57
CA THR A 70 -4.70 -6.79 7.85
C THR A 70 -4.73 -5.99 6.54
N THR A 71 -3.81 -6.26 5.62
CA THR A 71 -3.80 -5.59 4.31
C THR A 71 -5.06 -5.91 3.51
N GLY A 72 -5.48 -7.17 3.46
CA GLY A 72 -6.70 -7.59 2.77
C GLY A 72 -7.96 -6.94 3.33
N VAL A 73 -8.11 -6.92 4.67
CA VAL A 73 -9.26 -6.34 5.36
C VAL A 73 -9.35 -4.83 5.12
N VAL A 74 -8.25 -4.08 5.22
CA VAL A 74 -8.28 -2.63 5.01
C VAL A 74 -8.59 -2.28 3.55
N LEU A 75 -7.96 -2.97 2.58
CA LEU A 75 -8.26 -2.77 1.17
C LEU A 75 -9.71 -3.15 0.83
N GLY A 76 -10.20 -4.27 1.37
CA GLY A 76 -11.58 -4.71 1.19
C GLY A 76 -12.60 -3.75 1.81
N GLY A 77 -12.31 -3.25 3.02
CA GLY A 77 -13.12 -2.25 3.71
C GLY A 77 -13.18 -0.92 2.97
N TYR A 78 -12.06 -0.44 2.43
CA TYR A 78 -12.04 0.74 1.56
C TYR A 78 -12.94 0.54 0.32
N LEU A 79 -12.83 -0.60 -0.35
CA LEU A 79 -13.66 -0.89 -1.53
C LEU A 79 -15.14 -1.01 -1.19
N ALA A 80 -15.49 -1.61 -0.05
CA ALA A 80 -16.86 -1.67 0.45
C ALA A 80 -17.40 -0.26 0.71
N MET A 81 -16.60 0.60 1.35
CA MET A 81 -16.97 1.99 1.61
C MET A 81 -17.20 2.78 0.32
N MET A 82 -16.34 2.62 -0.70
CA MET A 82 -16.55 3.28 -2.00
C MET A 82 -17.81 2.76 -2.71
N THR A 83 -18.14 1.48 -2.56
CA THR A 83 -19.40 0.92 -3.10
C THR A 83 -20.62 1.56 -2.40
N VAL A 84 -20.55 1.74 -1.08
CA VAL A 84 -21.59 2.42 -0.29
C VAL A 84 -21.73 3.90 -0.65
N ILE A 85 -20.62 4.61 -0.82
CA ILE A 85 -20.61 6.02 -1.25
C ILE A 85 -21.21 6.15 -2.65
N PHE A 86 -20.83 5.27 -3.58
CA PHE A 86 -21.41 5.22 -4.92
C PHE A 86 -22.93 5.02 -4.87
N PHE A 87 -23.39 4.02 -4.09
CA PHE A 87 -24.81 3.75 -3.90
C PHE A 87 -25.55 4.97 -3.35
N TRP A 88 -25.04 5.56 -2.27
CA TRP A 88 -25.64 6.74 -1.65
C TRP A 88 -25.70 7.91 -2.63
N ALA A 89 -24.63 8.16 -3.37
CA ALA A 89 -24.58 9.23 -4.36
C ALA A 89 -25.55 8.99 -5.53
N ALA A 90 -25.76 7.75 -5.96
CA ALA A 90 -26.68 7.41 -7.05
C ALA A 90 -28.16 7.38 -6.61
N TYR A 91 -28.43 6.90 -5.38
CA TYR A 91 -29.79 6.64 -4.90
C TYR A 91 -30.41 7.80 -4.11
N LYS A 92 -29.61 8.56 -3.35
CA LYS A 92 -30.10 9.66 -2.50
C LYS A 92 -29.81 11.05 -3.05
N THR A 93 -28.82 11.19 -3.92
CA THR A 93 -28.41 12.51 -4.42
C THR A 93 -28.58 12.61 -5.92
N ASN A 94 -28.89 13.82 -6.40
CA ASN A 94 -28.93 14.11 -7.83
C ASN A 94 -27.55 14.53 -8.39
N PHE A 95 -26.46 14.01 -7.80
CA PHE A 95 -25.09 14.36 -8.20
C PHE A 95 -24.78 13.90 -9.63
N PHE A 96 -24.98 12.61 -9.93
CA PHE A 96 -24.65 12.06 -11.25
C PHE A 96 -25.52 12.64 -12.38
N PRO A 97 -26.86 12.75 -12.23
CA PRO A 97 -27.69 13.40 -13.24
C PRO A 97 -27.31 14.87 -13.48
N ARG A 98 -26.99 15.63 -12.43
CA ARG A 98 -26.63 17.06 -12.55
C ARG A 98 -25.29 17.29 -13.24
N VAL A 99 -24.29 16.45 -12.95
CA VAL A 99 -22.93 16.63 -13.47
C VAL A 99 -22.76 16.00 -14.86
N PHE A 100 -23.36 14.83 -15.08
CA PHE A 100 -23.12 14.03 -16.29
C PHE A 100 -24.34 13.92 -17.22
N GLY A 101 -25.49 14.50 -16.86
CA GLY A 101 -26.70 14.49 -17.69
C GLY A 101 -27.33 13.10 -17.89
N VAL A 102 -27.04 12.15 -16.99
CA VAL A 102 -27.58 10.78 -17.03
C VAL A 102 -28.97 10.69 -16.39
N SER A 103 -29.73 9.65 -16.74
CA SER A 103 -31.07 9.41 -16.19
C SER A 103 -31.05 9.29 -14.67
N THR A 104 -32.01 9.91 -13.99
CA THR A 104 -32.14 9.83 -12.52
C THR A 104 -32.51 8.41 -12.09
N LEU A 105 -31.83 7.89 -11.07
CA LEU A 105 -32.14 6.61 -10.41
C LEU A 105 -32.81 6.85 -9.03
N GLU A 106 -33.54 7.95 -8.90
CA GLU A 106 -34.15 8.38 -7.64
C GLU A 106 -35.39 7.52 -7.32
N LYS A 107 -35.72 7.42 -6.02
CA LYS A 107 -36.69 6.52 -5.35
C LYS A 107 -38.11 6.39 -5.97
N THR A 108 -38.45 7.11 -7.03
CA THR A 108 -39.83 7.30 -7.49
C THR A 108 -40.36 6.16 -8.37
N ALA A 109 -39.52 5.35 -9.05
CA ALA A 109 -39.99 4.23 -9.89
C ALA A 109 -39.38 2.87 -9.51
N THR A 110 -40.20 1.82 -9.52
CA THR A 110 -39.80 0.42 -9.23
C THR A 110 -38.76 -0.14 -10.21
N ASP A 111 -38.74 0.37 -11.44
CA ASP A 111 -37.78 -0.03 -12.48
C ASP A 111 -36.35 0.49 -12.17
N ASP A 112 -36.23 1.55 -11.37
CA ASP A 112 -34.94 2.17 -11.07
C ASP A 112 -34.07 1.32 -10.13
N PHE A 113 -34.69 0.45 -9.31
CA PHE A 113 -33.96 -0.51 -8.48
C PHE A 113 -33.20 -1.54 -9.32
N ARG A 114 -33.79 -1.99 -10.44
CA ARG A 114 -33.16 -2.96 -11.35
C ARG A 114 -31.99 -2.35 -12.10
N LYS A 115 -32.12 -1.08 -12.50
CA LYS A 115 -31.03 -0.30 -13.11
C LYS A 115 -29.91 -0.02 -12.10
N LEU A 116 -30.26 0.32 -10.87
CA LEU A 116 -29.30 0.53 -9.79
C LEU A 116 -28.51 -0.74 -9.47
N ALA A 117 -29.15 -1.91 -9.49
CA ALA A 117 -28.45 -3.19 -9.36
C ALA A 117 -27.42 -3.38 -10.50
N SER A 118 -27.76 -3.05 -11.74
CA SER A 118 -26.80 -3.07 -12.87
C SER A 118 -25.64 -2.10 -12.67
N ALA A 119 -25.90 -0.91 -12.12
CA ALA A 119 -24.86 0.08 -11.82
C ALA A 119 -23.86 -0.45 -10.79
N ILE A 120 -24.37 -0.98 -9.68
CA ILE A 120 -23.56 -1.56 -8.60
C ILE A 120 -22.80 -2.77 -9.12
N TYR A 121 -23.44 -3.63 -9.91
CA TYR A 121 -22.79 -4.79 -10.53
C TYR A 121 -21.55 -4.37 -11.33
N LEU A 122 -21.70 -3.38 -12.23
CA LEU A 122 -20.59 -2.90 -13.04
C LEU A 122 -19.50 -2.26 -12.16
N GLN A 123 -19.91 -1.43 -11.20
CA GLN A 123 -19.00 -0.79 -10.26
C GLN A 123 -18.16 -1.83 -9.51
N VAL A 124 -18.83 -2.84 -8.95
CA VAL A 124 -18.20 -3.90 -8.17
C VAL A 124 -17.30 -4.78 -9.02
N SER A 125 -17.75 -5.18 -10.21
CA SER A 125 -16.99 -6.01 -11.14
C SER A 125 -15.67 -5.33 -11.56
N THR A 126 -15.74 -4.08 -12.03
CA THR A 126 -14.57 -3.38 -12.58
C THR A 126 -13.50 -3.13 -11.53
N ILE A 127 -13.88 -2.60 -10.36
CA ILE A 127 -12.88 -2.29 -9.33
C ILE A 127 -12.40 -3.56 -8.59
N SER A 128 -13.19 -4.64 -8.55
CA SER A 128 -12.71 -5.94 -8.02
C SER A 128 -11.61 -6.51 -8.89
N GLN A 129 -11.75 -6.47 -10.22
CA GLN A 129 -10.67 -6.92 -11.08
C GLN A 129 -9.49 -5.94 -11.10
N ALA A 130 -9.76 -4.64 -11.03
CA ALA A 130 -8.69 -3.64 -10.96
C ALA A 130 -7.80 -3.84 -9.72
N LEU A 131 -8.37 -4.31 -8.60
CA LEU A 131 -7.62 -4.62 -7.39
C LEU A 131 -6.47 -5.61 -7.62
N ILE A 132 -6.57 -6.52 -8.60
CA ILE A 132 -5.47 -7.44 -8.96
C ILE A 132 -4.21 -6.65 -9.32
N PHE A 133 -4.34 -5.51 -10.00
CA PHE A 133 -3.22 -4.66 -10.38
C PHE A 133 -2.56 -3.95 -9.18
N VAL A 134 -3.32 -3.67 -8.12
CA VAL A 134 -2.81 -3.06 -6.89
C VAL A 134 -2.12 -4.09 -6.02
N THR A 135 -2.71 -5.28 -5.86
CA THR A 135 -2.18 -6.33 -4.98
C THR A 135 -0.96 -7.03 -5.57
N ARG A 136 -0.87 -7.14 -6.90
CA ARG A 136 0.34 -7.67 -7.58
C ARG A 136 1.57 -6.77 -7.40
N SER A 137 1.36 -5.45 -7.32
CA SER A 137 2.44 -4.47 -7.47
C SER A 137 3.10 -4.17 -6.14
N ARG A 138 4.44 -4.15 -6.13
CA ARG A 138 5.18 -3.71 -4.93
C ARG A 138 5.26 -2.19 -4.86
N SER A 139 5.49 -1.52 -5.98
CA SER A 139 5.45 -0.07 -6.10
C SER A 139 4.08 0.40 -6.60
N TRP A 140 4.02 1.56 -7.24
CA TRP A 140 2.82 2.08 -7.88
C TRP A 140 2.33 1.11 -8.95
N SER A 141 1.03 0.86 -8.98
CA SER A 141 0.45 -0.10 -9.91
C SER A 141 0.70 0.29 -11.38
N PHE A 142 0.66 1.59 -11.68
CA PHE A 142 0.92 2.12 -13.03
C PHE A 142 2.38 1.97 -13.47
N MET A 143 3.33 1.89 -12.55
CA MET A 143 4.76 1.81 -12.87
C MET A 143 5.23 0.37 -13.12
N GLU A 144 4.53 -0.61 -12.53
CA GLU A 144 4.83 -2.02 -12.70
C GLU A 144 3.97 -2.62 -13.82
N ARG A 145 4.57 -2.80 -15.00
CA ARG A 145 3.89 -3.35 -16.18
C ARG A 145 3.28 -4.72 -15.85
N PRO A 146 1.95 -4.88 -15.95
CA PRO A 146 1.31 -6.19 -15.80
C PRO A 146 1.66 -7.11 -16.97
N GLY A 147 1.62 -8.43 -16.74
CA GLY A 147 1.75 -9.41 -17.82
C GLY A 147 0.65 -9.23 -18.86
N LEU A 148 0.98 -9.38 -20.14
CA LEU A 148 0.03 -9.18 -21.25
C LEU A 148 -1.22 -10.06 -21.11
N LEU A 149 -1.06 -11.29 -20.63
CA LEU A 149 -2.18 -12.21 -20.39
C LEU A 149 -3.18 -11.66 -19.35
N LEU A 150 -2.71 -11.02 -18.29
CA LEU A 150 -3.57 -10.45 -17.26
C LEU A 150 -4.33 -9.24 -17.80
N VAL A 151 -3.68 -8.38 -18.59
CA VAL A 151 -4.33 -7.22 -19.22
C VAL A 151 -5.40 -7.67 -20.21
N VAL A 152 -5.09 -8.64 -21.07
CA VAL A 152 -6.06 -9.18 -22.03
C VAL A 152 -7.24 -9.83 -21.32
N ALA A 153 -6.98 -10.62 -20.27
CA ALA A 153 -8.04 -11.23 -19.47
C ALA A 153 -8.92 -10.18 -18.77
N PHE A 154 -8.33 -9.13 -18.22
CA PHE A 154 -9.06 -7.99 -17.65
C PHE A 154 -9.93 -7.31 -18.70
N LEU A 155 -9.38 -6.97 -19.87
CA LEU A 155 -10.12 -6.30 -20.94
C LEU A 155 -11.32 -7.14 -21.41
N ILE A 156 -11.13 -8.45 -21.61
CA ILE A 156 -12.20 -9.35 -22.04
C ILE A 156 -13.27 -9.45 -20.95
N ALA A 157 -12.88 -9.70 -19.69
CA ALA A 157 -13.84 -9.85 -18.61
C ALA A 157 -14.61 -8.54 -18.34
N GLN A 158 -13.96 -7.39 -18.45
CA GLN A 158 -14.62 -6.10 -18.30
C GLN A 158 -15.49 -5.73 -19.51
N LEU A 159 -15.10 -6.12 -20.72
CA LEU A 159 -15.97 -5.98 -21.88
C LEU A 159 -17.26 -6.79 -21.67
N VAL A 160 -17.15 -8.04 -21.22
CA VAL A 160 -18.33 -8.85 -20.91
C VAL A 160 -19.17 -8.23 -19.79
N ALA A 161 -18.55 -7.78 -18.70
CA ALA A 161 -19.27 -7.14 -17.59
C ALA A 161 -20.00 -5.86 -18.01
N THR A 162 -19.37 -5.02 -18.84
CA THR A 162 -20.01 -3.80 -19.36
C THR A 162 -21.18 -4.10 -20.27
N LEU A 163 -21.06 -5.10 -21.16
CA LEU A 163 -22.16 -5.51 -22.03
C LEU A 163 -23.35 -6.06 -21.23
N ILE A 164 -23.09 -6.83 -20.17
CA ILE A 164 -24.14 -7.31 -19.26
C ILE A 164 -24.82 -6.12 -18.57
N ALA A 165 -24.04 -5.18 -18.01
CA ALA A 165 -24.61 -4.02 -17.31
C ALA A 165 -25.44 -3.10 -18.23
N VAL A 166 -25.04 -2.96 -19.49
CA VAL A 166 -25.69 -2.06 -20.46
C VAL A 166 -26.94 -2.68 -21.09
N TYR A 167 -26.90 -3.97 -21.42
CA TYR A 167 -27.94 -4.61 -22.25
C TYR A 167 -28.77 -5.69 -21.56
N ALA A 168 -28.34 -6.23 -20.41
CA ALA A 168 -29.07 -7.34 -19.79
C ALA A 168 -30.43 -6.87 -19.25
N ASN A 169 -31.51 -7.48 -19.75
CA ASN A 169 -32.84 -7.35 -19.17
C ASN A 169 -33.32 -8.75 -18.77
N TRP A 170 -32.96 -9.17 -17.56
CA TRP A 170 -33.30 -10.47 -17.01
C TRP A 170 -34.30 -10.30 -15.87
N SER A 171 -35.53 -10.75 -16.10
CA SER A 171 -36.60 -10.73 -15.11
C SER A 171 -36.26 -11.62 -13.90
N PHE A 172 -35.63 -12.78 -14.13
CA PHE A 172 -35.22 -13.69 -13.04
C PHE A 172 -34.10 -13.14 -12.16
N ALA A 173 -33.23 -12.28 -12.71
CA ALA A 173 -32.09 -11.70 -12.00
C ALA A 173 -32.37 -10.26 -11.50
N ALA A 174 -33.63 -9.81 -11.58
CA ALA A 174 -34.08 -8.46 -11.21
C ALA A 174 -33.17 -7.34 -11.75
N ILE A 175 -32.72 -7.47 -13.00
CA ILE A 175 -31.78 -6.53 -13.62
C ILE A 175 -32.28 -6.01 -14.94
N GLU A 176 -31.99 -4.74 -15.17
CA GLU A 176 -32.31 -4.00 -16.38
C GLU A 176 -31.09 -3.20 -16.84
N GLY A 177 -30.89 -3.14 -18.15
CA GLY A 177 -29.78 -2.44 -18.77
C GLY A 177 -29.79 -0.95 -18.46
N ILE A 178 -28.68 -0.44 -17.94
CA ILE A 178 -28.57 0.97 -17.51
C ILE A 178 -28.17 1.92 -18.66
N GLY A 179 -27.71 1.38 -19.78
CA GLY A 179 -27.25 2.15 -20.93
C GLY A 179 -25.79 2.63 -20.82
N TRP A 180 -25.26 3.10 -21.97
CA TRP A 180 -23.85 3.48 -22.10
C TRP A 180 -23.45 4.75 -21.33
N GLY A 181 -24.38 5.71 -21.17
CA GLY A 181 -24.11 6.94 -20.42
C GLY A 181 -23.71 6.65 -18.97
N TRP A 182 -24.52 5.84 -18.29
CA TRP A 182 -24.22 5.39 -16.93
C TRP A 182 -22.99 4.48 -16.86
N ALA A 183 -22.79 3.59 -17.84
CA ALA A 183 -21.59 2.76 -17.88
C ALA A 183 -20.31 3.60 -17.92
N GLY A 184 -20.26 4.67 -18.72
CA GLY A 184 -19.13 5.60 -18.78
C GLY A 184 -18.88 6.31 -17.45
N VAL A 185 -19.94 6.77 -16.77
CA VAL A 185 -19.85 7.40 -15.44
C VAL A 185 -19.30 6.43 -14.39
N ILE A 186 -19.74 5.17 -14.41
CA ILE A 186 -19.26 4.13 -13.48
C ILE A 186 -17.79 3.81 -13.73
N TRP A 187 -17.36 3.73 -14.99
CA TRP A 187 -15.95 3.59 -15.34
C TRP A 187 -15.11 4.76 -14.82
N LEU A 188 -15.56 5.98 -15.04
CA LEU A 188 -14.87 7.17 -14.56
C LEU A 188 -14.76 7.17 -13.03
N TYR A 189 -15.85 6.86 -12.33
CA TYR A 189 -15.86 6.70 -10.88
C TYR A 189 -14.81 5.69 -10.44
N ASN A 190 -14.79 4.49 -11.04
CA ASN A 190 -13.83 3.45 -10.70
C ASN A 190 -12.38 3.87 -10.95
N ILE A 191 -12.09 4.56 -12.05
CA ILE A 191 -10.73 5.06 -12.35
C ILE A 191 -10.28 6.08 -11.29
N VAL A 192 -11.16 7.01 -10.89
CA VAL A 192 -10.84 8.02 -9.87
C VAL A 192 -10.58 7.36 -8.52
N PHE A 193 -11.44 6.44 -8.09
CA PHE A 193 -11.31 5.77 -6.78
C PHE A 193 -10.30 4.62 -6.76
N TYR A 194 -9.76 4.25 -7.92
CA TYR A 194 -8.65 3.32 -8.04
C TYR A 194 -7.32 3.92 -7.62
N ILE A 195 -7.05 5.19 -7.96
CA ILE A 195 -5.76 5.84 -7.67
C ILE A 195 -5.42 5.84 -6.15
N PRO A 196 -6.35 6.18 -5.24
CA PRO A 196 -6.07 6.16 -3.81
C PRO A 196 -5.82 4.75 -3.23
N LEU A 197 -6.17 3.66 -3.92
CA LEU A 197 -5.86 2.30 -3.43
C LEU A 197 -4.36 2.09 -3.26
N ASP A 198 -3.54 2.63 -4.17
CA ASP A 198 -2.09 2.55 -4.05
C ASP A 198 -1.57 3.32 -2.84
N LEU A 199 -2.17 4.47 -2.52
CA LEU A 199 -1.85 5.25 -1.32
C LEU A 199 -2.18 4.45 -0.04
N VAL A 200 -3.38 3.86 0.01
CA VAL A 200 -3.81 3.01 1.14
C VAL A 200 -2.87 1.81 1.29
N LYS A 201 -2.49 1.17 0.19
CA LYS A 201 -1.51 0.07 0.18
C LYS A 201 -0.17 0.48 0.80
N PHE A 202 0.37 1.64 0.41
CA PHE A 202 1.64 2.11 0.97
C PHE A 202 1.53 2.47 2.44
N PHE A 203 0.43 3.12 2.83
CA PHE A 203 0.15 3.44 4.22
C PHE A 203 0.12 2.18 5.11
N ILE A 204 -0.58 1.14 4.67
CA ILE A 204 -0.66 -0.14 5.42
C ILE A 204 0.72 -0.77 5.56
N ARG A 205 1.51 -0.86 4.48
CA ARG A 205 2.85 -1.45 4.53
C ARG A 205 3.79 -0.65 5.43
N TYR A 206 3.68 0.68 5.41
CA TYR A 206 4.45 1.54 6.30
C TYR A 206 4.06 1.34 7.76
N ALA A 207 2.76 1.25 8.07
CA ALA A 207 2.27 0.98 9.41
C ALA A 207 2.71 -0.40 9.92
N LEU A 208 2.69 -1.43 9.06
CA LEU A 208 3.09 -2.80 9.39
C LEU A 208 4.62 -3.00 9.43
N SER A 209 5.40 -2.08 8.84
CA SER A 209 6.87 -2.10 8.84
C SER A 209 7.48 -1.86 10.23
N GLY A 210 6.70 -1.47 11.24
CA GLY A 210 7.21 -1.14 12.58
C GLY A 210 7.87 0.24 12.67
N LYS A 211 8.43 0.78 11.57
CA LYS A 211 9.05 2.11 11.52
C LYS A 211 8.16 3.24 12.02
N ALA A 212 6.84 3.16 11.76
CA ALA A 212 5.88 4.12 12.28
C ALA A 212 5.79 4.08 13.81
N TRP A 213 5.84 2.87 14.39
CA TRP A 213 5.83 2.67 15.84
C TRP A 213 7.18 3.04 16.45
N ASP A 214 8.29 2.70 15.81
CA ASP A 214 9.64 3.06 16.27
C ASP A 214 9.80 4.58 16.35
N LEU A 215 9.37 5.33 15.32
CA LEU A 215 9.43 6.80 15.34
C LEU A 215 8.57 7.42 16.45
N VAL A 216 7.37 6.88 16.70
CA VAL A 216 6.46 7.39 17.74
C VAL A 216 6.96 7.02 19.15
N ILE A 217 7.49 5.81 19.32
CA ILE A 217 8.06 5.33 20.58
C ILE A 217 9.37 6.07 20.87
N GLU A 218 10.25 6.23 19.88
CA GLU A 218 11.51 6.96 19.99
C GLU A 218 11.26 8.44 20.28
N GLN A 219 10.27 9.10 19.65
CA GLN A 219 9.86 10.45 20.05
C GLN A 219 9.34 10.50 21.49
N ARG A 220 8.48 9.56 21.92
CA ARG A 220 7.99 9.52 23.29
C ARG A 220 9.11 9.31 24.30
N ILE A 221 10.05 8.39 24.03
CA ILE A 221 11.23 8.14 24.86
C ILE A 221 12.17 9.36 24.84
N ALA A 222 12.35 10.02 23.69
CA ALA A 222 13.15 11.21 23.58
C ALA A 222 12.56 12.40 24.35
N PHE A 223 11.23 12.49 24.51
CA PHE A 223 10.58 13.51 25.35
C PHE A 223 10.56 13.15 26.84
N THR A 224 10.45 11.87 27.21
CA THR A 224 10.41 11.45 28.63
C THR A 224 11.79 11.22 29.25
N ARG A 225 12.79 10.82 28.46
CA ARG A 225 14.16 10.54 28.93
C ARG A 225 15.10 11.75 28.82
N LYS A 226 14.68 12.86 28.21
CA LYS A 226 15.47 14.10 28.06
C LYS A 226 15.65 14.93 29.34
N LYS A 227 15.50 14.35 30.53
CA LYS A 227 15.80 15.08 31.78
C LYS A 227 17.31 15.19 32.04
N ASP A 228 18.10 14.22 31.57
CA ASP A 228 19.55 14.12 31.86
C ASP A 228 20.37 13.83 30.59
N PHE A 229 20.44 14.79 29.66
CA PHE A 229 21.28 14.62 28.46
C PHE A 229 22.77 14.53 28.83
N GLY A 230 23.39 13.40 28.51
CA GLY A 230 24.82 13.17 28.70
C GLY A 230 25.27 12.93 30.14
N LYS A 231 24.36 12.62 31.07
CA LYS A 231 24.74 12.23 32.44
C LYS A 231 25.36 10.83 32.47
N GLU A 232 24.73 9.84 31.83
CA GLU A 232 25.29 8.48 31.69
C GLU A 232 26.64 8.52 30.96
N GLN A 233 26.77 9.33 29.88
CA GLN A 233 28.05 9.48 29.17
C GLN A 233 29.12 10.16 30.02
N ARG A 234 28.77 11.18 30.83
CA ARG A 234 29.70 11.83 31.76
C ARG A 234 30.09 10.93 32.93
N GLU A 235 29.16 10.14 33.45
CA GLU A 235 29.43 9.13 34.49
C GLU A 235 30.32 8.00 33.97
N LEU A 236 30.10 7.55 32.73
CA LEU A 236 30.96 6.56 32.08
C LEU A 236 32.36 7.12 31.79
N GLN A 237 32.47 8.34 31.28
CA GLN A 237 33.77 9.01 31.09
C GLN A 237 34.49 9.26 32.41
N TRP A 238 33.77 9.68 33.45
CA TRP A 238 34.31 9.86 34.79
C TRP A 238 34.78 8.54 35.39
N ALA A 239 33.97 7.47 35.31
CA ALA A 239 34.35 6.15 35.78
C ALA A 239 35.54 5.58 34.98
N HIS A 240 35.60 5.81 33.68
CA HIS A 240 36.71 5.40 32.83
C HIS A 240 37.99 6.15 33.20
N ALA A 241 37.92 7.48 33.37
CA ALA A 241 39.03 8.32 33.81
C ALA A 241 39.53 7.92 35.22
N GLN A 242 38.60 7.68 36.16
CA GLN A 242 38.91 7.27 37.53
C GLN A 242 39.61 5.90 37.57
N ARG A 243 39.18 4.96 36.71
CA ARG A 243 39.77 3.60 36.61
C ARG A 243 41.12 3.60 35.91
N THR A 244 41.31 4.43 34.87
CA THR A 244 42.63 4.60 34.24
C THR A 244 43.64 5.24 35.19
N LEU A 245 43.19 6.10 36.10
CA LEU A 245 44.04 6.72 37.13
C LEU A 245 44.52 5.72 38.20
N HIS A 246 43.78 4.62 38.39
CA HIS A 246 44.11 3.53 39.32
C HIS A 246 44.82 2.33 38.65
N GLY A 247 45.21 2.42 37.37
CA GLY A 247 46.02 1.39 36.70
C GLY A 247 45.35 0.04 36.48
N LEU A 248 44.01 -0.05 36.58
CA LEU A 248 43.27 -1.29 36.35
C LEU A 248 42.87 -1.40 34.87
N GLN A 249 43.49 -2.34 34.15
CA GLN A 249 43.14 -2.65 32.76
C GLN A 249 41.88 -3.54 32.71
N VAL A 250 40.94 -3.19 31.82
CA VAL A 250 39.67 -3.90 31.67
C VAL A 250 39.87 -5.16 30.80
N PRO A 251 39.32 -6.33 31.16
CA PRO A 251 39.28 -7.48 30.25
C PRO A 251 38.40 -7.17 29.04
N ASP A 252 38.88 -7.49 27.83
CA ASP A 252 38.14 -7.33 26.58
C ASP A 252 36.83 -8.14 26.60
N PRO A 253 35.64 -7.51 26.46
CA PRO A 253 34.35 -8.21 26.52
C PRO A 253 34.00 -8.96 25.23
N LYS A 254 34.99 -9.23 24.35
CA LYS A 254 34.76 -9.79 23.01
C LYS A 254 34.42 -11.28 22.98
N ILE A 255 34.38 -11.98 24.12
CA ILE A 255 34.39 -13.46 24.12
C ILE A 255 32.99 -14.10 24.27
N PHE A 256 31.93 -13.37 24.66
CA PHE A 256 30.66 -14.02 25.08
C PHE A 256 29.34 -13.50 24.48
N SER A 257 29.34 -12.82 23.33
CA SER A 257 28.10 -12.29 22.71
C SER A 257 27.87 -12.72 21.26
N GLU A 258 28.29 -13.91 20.85
CA GLU A 258 28.21 -14.31 19.44
C GLU A 258 26.82 -14.79 18.97
N THR A 259 25.87 -15.08 19.87
CA THR A 259 24.62 -15.77 19.45
C THR A 259 23.42 -14.84 19.19
N THR A 260 23.50 -13.54 19.50
CA THR A 260 22.34 -12.61 19.41
C THR A 260 22.49 -11.48 18.39
N ASN A 261 23.66 -11.33 17.76
CA ASN A 261 24.04 -10.11 17.02
C ASN A 261 23.73 -10.10 15.51
N PHE A 262 23.08 -11.12 14.94
CA PHE A 262 22.93 -11.20 13.47
C PHE A 262 22.03 -10.09 12.88
N ASN A 263 21.00 -9.66 13.61
CA ASN A 263 20.13 -8.56 13.18
C ASN A 263 20.80 -7.20 13.33
N GLU A 264 21.55 -6.98 14.41
CA GLU A 264 22.30 -5.74 14.61
C GLU A 264 23.44 -5.59 13.61
N LEU A 265 24.15 -6.69 13.29
CA LEU A 265 25.20 -6.69 12.26
C LEU A 265 24.64 -6.35 10.87
N ASN A 266 23.45 -6.85 10.53
CA ASN A 266 22.79 -6.50 9.26
C ASN A 266 22.37 -5.02 9.22
N GLN A 267 21.81 -4.49 10.32
CA GLN A 267 21.46 -3.07 10.41
C GLN A 267 22.70 -2.18 10.34
N LEU A 268 23.78 -2.56 11.03
CA LEU A 268 25.04 -1.83 11.04
C LEU A 268 25.73 -1.88 9.66
N ALA A 269 25.64 -2.99 8.94
CA ALA A 269 26.13 -3.10 7.56
C ALA A 269 25.31 -2.23 6.60
N GLU A 270 23.99 -2.17 6.76
CA GLU A 270 23.13 -1.34 5.91
C GLU A 270 23.32 0.16 6.19
N GLU A 271 23.50 0.55 7.45
CA GLU A 271 23.89 1.90 7.84
C GLU A 271 25.28 2.26 7.31
N ALA A 272 26.25 1.35 7.42
CA ALA A 272 27.59 1.56 6.89
C ALA A 272 27.56 1.76 5.36
N LYS A 273 26.75 0.97 4.65
CA LYS A 273 26.56 1.12 3.20
C LYS A 273 25.92 2.47 2.84
N ARG A 274 24.87 2.90 3.56
CA ARG A 274 24.26 4.22 3.33
C ARG A 274 25.21 5.37 3.64
N ARG A 275 25.99 5.27 4.72
CA ARG A 275 27.01 6.27 5.07
C ARG A 275 28.11 6.34 4.01
N ALA A 276 28.54 5.20 3.48
CA ALA A 276 29.50 5.14 2.38
C ALA A 276 28.94 5.74 1.08
N GLU A 277 27.68 5.46 0.75
CA GLU A 277 27.01 6.04 -0.42
C GLU A 277 26.88 7.57 -0.29
N ILE A 278 26.52 8.07 0.89
CA ILE A 278 26.43 9.52 1.18
C ILE A 278 27.81 10.17 1.09
N ALA A 279 28.86 9.53 1.64
CA ALA A 279 30.23 10.02 1.53
C ALA A 279 30.68 10.08 0.07
N ARG A 280 30.42 9.03 -0.72
CA ARG A 280 30.72 8.98 -2.15
C ARG A 280 29.96 10.07 -2.94
N LEU A 281 28.68 10.28 -2.67
CA LEU A 281 27.89 11.33 -3.29
C LEU A 281 28.41 12.73 -2.91
N ARG A 282 28.86 12.91 -1.66
CA ARG A 282 29.49 14.14 -1.20
C ARG A 282 30.82 14.41 -1.90
N GLU A 283 31.64 13.38 -2.12
CA GLU A 283 32.87 13.48 -2.92
C GLU A 283 32.61 13.86 -4.39
N LEU A 284 31.53 13.35 -4.98
CA LEU A 284 31.18 13.62 -6.39
C LEU A 284 30.53 15.00 -6.60
N HIS A 285 29.66 15.44 -5.68
CA HIS A 285 28.82 16.63 -5.89
C HIS A 285 29.31 17.90 -5.17
N THR A 286 30.31 17.81 -4.28
CA THR A 286 30.81 18.99 -3.57
C THR A 286 32.28 19.22 -3.89
N LEU A 287 32.63 20.47 -4.24
CA LEU A 287 34.02 20.90 -4.44
C LEU A 287 34.89 20.58 -3.22
N LYS A 288 34.33 20.76 -2.01
CA LYS A 288 35.00 20.40 -0.76
C LYS A 288 35.31 18.89 -0.66
N GLY A 289 34.34 18.03 -0.96
CA GLY A 289 34.53 16.58 -0.94
C GLY A 289 35.53 16.11 -2.01
N HIS A 290 35.56 16.76 -3.18
CA HIS A 290 36.55 16.46 -4.22
C HIS A 290 37.97 16.88 -3.81
N VAL A 291 38.13 18.04 -3.16
CA VAL A 291 39.43 18.50 -2.65
C VAL A 291 39.92 17.57 -1.53
N GLU A 292 39.05 17.24 -0.57
CA GLU A 292 39.39 16.34 0.54
C GLU A 292 39.78 14.93 0.06
N SER A 293 39.11 14.38 -0.97
CA SER A 293 39.45 13.06 -1.52
C SER A 293 40.78 13.07 -2.29
N VAL A 294 41.06 14.12 -3.06
CA VAL A 294 42.35 14.28 -3.78
C VAL A 294 43.51 14.49 -2.81
N VAL A 295 43.32 15.26 -1.73
CA VAL A 295 44.32 15.47 -0.67
C VAL A 295 44.64 14.16 0.03
N LYS A 296 43.60 13.36 0.34
CA LYS A 296 43.76 12.04 0.95
C LYS A 296 44.44 11.03 0.04
N LEU A 297 44.12 11.02 -1.26
CA LEU A 297 44.81 10.19 -2.27
C LEU A 297 46.29 10.53 -2.44
N LYS A 298 46.67 11.80 -2.19
CA LYS A 298 48.05 12.26 -2.24
C LYS A 298 48.83 12.06 -0.94
N GLY A 299 48.22 11.48 0.10
CA GLY A 299 48.87 11.22 1.39
C GLY A 299 49.23 12.49 2.15
N LEU A 300 48.53 13.61 1.89
CA LEU A 300 48.77 14.88 2.56
C LEU A 300 47.95 14.96 3.86
N ASP A 301 48.61 15.37 4.94
CA ASP A 301 48.03 15.36 6.28
C ASP A 301 47.06 16.54 6.47
N ILE A 302 45.77 16.23 6.54
CA ILE A 302 44.67 17.23 6.59
C ILE A 302 44.72 18.08 7.86
N GLU A 303 45.36 17.59 8.94
CA GLU A 303 45.47 18.30 10.22
C GLU A 303 46.41 19.52 10.17
N THR A 304 47.25 19.63 9.13
CA THR A 304 48.16 20.79 8.97
C THR A 304 47.54 21.97 8.22
N ILE A 305 46.38 21.80 7.59
CA ILE A 305 45.68 22.89 6.90
C ILE A 305 44.83 23.63 7.96
N GLN A 306 45.46 24.60 8.63
CA GLN A 306 44.75 25.61 9.41
C GLN A 306 43.70 26.28 8.51
N GLN A 307 42.43 25.89 8.69
CA GLN A 307 41.29 26.59 8.10
C GLN A 307 41.11 27.91 8.85
N ALA A 308 41.95 28.88 8.52
CA ALA A 308 41.69 30.28 8.85
C ALA A 308 40.63 30.81 7.87
N TYR A 309 39.35 30.62 8.18
CA TYR A 309 38.31 31.54 7.73
C TYR A 309 37.26 31.72 8.82
N THR A 310 37.21 32.98 9.28
CA THR A 310 36.22 33.61 10.15
C THR A 310 34.89 33.82 9.42
N VAL A 311 33.80 33.53 10.15
CA VAL A 311 32.37 33.88 9.94
C VAL A 311 31.71 33.40 8.65
#